data_AF-A0A4R2IT76-F1
#
_entry.id   AF-A0A4R2IT76-F1
#
_cell.length_a   1.000
_cell.length_b   1.000
_cell.length_c   1.000
_cell.angle_alpha   90.00
_cell.angle_beta   90.00
_cell.angle_gamma   90.00
#
_symmetry.space_group_name_H-M   'P 1'
#
loop_
_entity.id
_entity.type
_entity.pdbx_description
1 polymer ?
#
loop_
_entity_poly.entity_id
_entity_poly.type
_entity_poly.pdbx_seq_one_letter_code
_entity_poly.pdbx_strand_id
1 'polypeptide(L)'
;MDTLRRTISVGPFDIFFTNVNKAMGLRAHSHYGRVLVVYDTLGRHGYPSFADTNEALRARIHELTRQVFKDATNEDAAERIFVHLDGWVAPQWEPWGGGYRLRAIHLDVVGVRDDIGHDSSTTTYVVSRG
;
A
#
# COMPACT_ATOMS: atom_id res chain seq x y z
N MET A 1 -26.13 5.52 19.40
CA MET A 1 -25.74 4.13 19.08
C MET A 1 -24.54 4.24 18.15
N ASP A 2 -23.37 3.82 18.61
CA ASP A 2 -22.18 3.83 17.76
C ASP A 2 -22.29 2.67 16.77
N THR A 3 -22.29 3.01 15.47
CA THR A 3 -22.33 2.01 14.41
C THR A 3 -20.95 1.34 14.32
N LEU A 4 -20.88 0.03 14.53
CA LEU A 4 -19.64 -0.74 14.37
C LEU A 4 -19.15 -0.67 12.91
N ARG A 5 -17.91 -0.20 12.71
CA ARG A 5 -17.24 -0.21 11.40
C ARG A 5 -16.46 -1.51 11.25
N ARG A 6 -16.71 -2.22 10.15
CA ARG A 6 -16.01 -3.46 9.81
C ARG A 6 -15.02 -3.18 8.68
N THR A 7 -13.77 -3.60 8.88
CA THR A 7 -12.70 -3.48 7.90
C THR A 7 -12.04 -4.83 7.64
N ILE A 8 -11.40 -4.94 6.48
CA ILE A 8 -10.56 -6.09 6.11
C ILE A 8 -9.19 -5.59 5.68
N SER A 9 -8.16 -6.37 6.01
CA SER A 9 -6.78 -6.13 5.59
C SER A 9 -6.37 -7.18 4.56
N VAL A 10 -5.81 -6.76 3.43
CA VAL A 10 -5.38 -7.61 2.33
C VAL A 10 -3.88 -7.43 2.11
N GLY A 11 -3.15 -8.53 2.01
CA GLY A 11 -1.70 -8.56 2.00
C GLY A 11 -1.12 -9.15 3.29
N PRO A 12 0.14 -8.85 3.64
CA PRO A 12 1.02 -7.91 2.95
C PRO A 12 1.45 -8.38 1.55
N PHE A 13 1.66 -7.42 0.65
CA PHE A 13 2.27 -7.63 -0.66
C PHE A 13 3.70 -7.11 -0.64
N ASP A 14 4.67 -8.00 -0.91
CA ASP A 14 6.07 -7.59 -1.03
C ASP A 14 6.26 -6.68 -2.26
N ILE A 15 6.99 -5.59 -2.06
CA ILE A 15 7.36 -4.63 -3.09
C ILE A 15 8.86 -4.32 -3.02
N PHE A 16 9.42 -3.95 -4.15
CA PHE A 16 10.70 -3.28 -4.22
C PHE A 16 10.49 -1.95 -4.94
N PHE A 17 10.87 -0.84 -4.31
CA PHE A 17 10.63 0.49 -4.85
C PHE A 17 11.82 1.40 -4.65
N THR A 18 11.91 2.47 -5.46
CA THR A 18 12.98 3.46 -5.37
C THR A 18 12.37 4.84 -5.23
N ASN A 19 12.87 5.63 -4.29
CA ASN A 19 12.51 7.04 -4.15
C ASN A 19 13.74 7.94 -4.14
N VAL A 20 13.51 9.21 -4.46
CA VAL A 20 14.52 10.27 -4.42
C VAL A 20 14.01 11.36 -3.49
N ASN A 21 14.58 11.48 -2.31
CA ASN A 21 14.21 12.51 -1.35
C ASN A 21 15.13 13.72 -1.49
N LYS A 22 14.75 14.67 -2.36
CA LYS A 22 15.57 15.87 -2.59
C LYS A 22 15.60 16.79 -1.38
N ALA A 23 14.49 16.89 -0.62
CA ALA A 23 14.41 17.73 0.56
C ALA A 23 15.44 17.34 1.63
N MET A 24 15.76 16.05 1.76
CA MET A 24 16.81 15.53 2.64
C MET A 24 18.19 15.44 1.97
N GLY A 25 18.33 15.85 0.70
CA GLY A 25 19.59 15.75 -0.05
C GLY A 25 20.00 14.31 -0.38
N LEU A 26 19.08 13.34 -0.31
CA LEU A 26 19.38 11.93 -0.56
C LEU A 26 19.28 11.60 -2.05
N ARG A 27 20.24 10.80 -2.53
CA ARG A 27 20.20 10.24 -3.89
C ARG A 27 19.08 9.20 -3.99
N ALA A 28 18.84 8.73 -5.22
CA ALA A 28 17.97 7.58 -5.45
C ALA A 28 18.44 6.39 -4.61
N HIS A 29 17.56 5.82 -3.81
CA HIS A 29 17.82 4.64 -3.02
C HIS A 29 16.59 3.74 -3.04
N SER A 30 16.84 2.44 -2.93
CA SER A 30 15.83 1.41 -3.11
C SER A 30 15.55 0.70 -1.80
N HIS A 31 14.29 0.29 -1.64
CA HIS A 31 13.78 -0.29 -0.42
C HIS A 31 13.12 -1.63 -0.72
N TYR A 32 13.31 -2.57 0.21
CA TYR A 32 12.39 -3.68 0.37
C TYR A 32 11.25 -3.22 1.26
N GLY A 33 10.02 -3.39 0.79
CA GLY A 33 8.84 -2.99 1.54
C GLY A 33 7.69 -3.97 1.43
N ARG A 34 6.69 -3.77 2.27
CA ARG A 34 5.45 -4.56 2.28
C ARG A 34 4.25 -3.63 2.35
N VAL A 35 3.26 -3.87 1.51
CA VAL A 35 2.02 -3.08 1.48
C VAL A 35 0.87 -3.92 2.02
N LEU A 36 0.24 -3.47 3.10
CA LEU A 36 -1.04 -3.97 3.58
C LEU A 36 -2.14 -2.98 3.19
N VAL A 37 -3.21 -3.44 2.56
CA VAL A 37 -4.32 -2.59 2.10
C VAL A 37 -5.55 -2.86 2.96
N VAL A 38 -6.16 -1.79 3.49
CA VAL A 38 -7.32 -1.88 4.37
C VAL A 38 -8.55 -1.31 3.67
N TYR A 39 -9.60 -2.12 3.53
CA TYR A 39 -10.89 -1.70 2.96
C TYR A 39 -12.00 -1.72 4.01
N ASP A 40 -12.98 -0.82 3.86
CA ASP A 40 -14.26 -0.95 4.54
C ASP A 40 -15.08 -2.08 3.93
N THR A 41 -15.69 -2.93 4.76
CA THR A 41 -16.68 -3.89 4.29
C THR A 41 -18.07 -3.26 4.36
N LEU A 42 -18.60 -2.85 3.21
CA LEU A 42 -19.84 -2.06 3.12
C LEU A 42 -21.11 -2.90 2.92
N GLY A 43 -21.04 -4.25 2.88
CA GLY A 43 -22.19 -5.09 2.52
C GLY A 43 -22.12 -6.55 2.97
N ARG A 44 -23.08 -7.35 2.48
CA ARG A 44 -23.30 -8.77 2.85
C ARG A 44 -22.16 -9.72 2.46
N HIS A 45 -21.40 -9.40 1.41
CA HIS A 45 -20.53 -10.37 0.72
C HIS A 45 -19.04 -10.33 1.08
N GLY A 46 -18.59 -9.41 1.95
CA GLY A 46 -17.17 -9.34 2.36
C GLY A 46 -16.20 -9.14 1.19
N TYR A 47 -14.89 -9.18 1.47
CA TYR A 47 -13.87 -9.20 0.42
C TYR A 47 -13.55 -10.65 0.00
N PRO A 48 -13.58 -10.98 -1.30
CA PRO A 48 -13.28 -12.31 -1.82
C PRO A 48 -11.76 -12.52 -1.83
N SER A 49 -11.17 -13.15 -0.82
CA SER A 49 -9.72 -13.42 -0.82
C SER A 49 -9.37 -14.67 -1.64
N PHE A 50 -9.54 -14.58 -2.95
CA PHE A 50 -9.16 -15.61 -3.92
C PHE A 50 -7.84 -15.25 -4.60
N ALA A 51 -7.28 -16.21 -5.34
CA ALA A 51 -5.99 -16.01 -6.00
C ALA A 51 -6.04 -14.86 -7.03
N ASP A 52 -7.09 -14.81 -7.85
CA ASP A 52 -7.29 -13.83 -8.90
C ASP A 52 -7.57 -12.42 -8.37
N THR A 53 -8.38 -12.31 -7.31
CA THR A 53 -8.73 -11.02 -6.69
C THR A 53 -7.54 -10.40 -5.96
N ASN A 54 -6.74 -11.22 -5.25
CA ASN A 54 -5.51 -10.78 -4.59
C ASN A 54 -4.42 -10.45 -5.62
N GLU A 55 -4.31 -11.22 -6.70
CA GLU A 55 -3.33 -10.96 -7.75
C GLU A 55 -3.62 -9.66 -8.52
N ALA A 56 -4.90 -9.35 -8.79
CA ALA A 56 -5.27 -8.07 -9.38
C ALA A 56 -4.77 -6.88 -8.53
N LEU A 57 -4.91 -6.96 -7.20
CA LEU A 57 -4.41 -5.94 -6.28
C LEU A 57 -2.88 -5.89 -6.26
N ARG A 58 -2.21 -7.04 -6.21
CA ARG A 58 -0.74 -7.14 -6.26
C ARG A 58 -0.21 -6.49 -7.54
N ALA A 59 -0.79 -6.84 -8.70
CA ALA A 59 -0.39 -6.32 -10.00
C ALA A 59 -0.55 -4.79 -10.05
N ARG A 60 -1.66 -4.26 -9.51
CA ARG A 60 -1.90 -2.82 -9.42
C ARG A 60 -0.87 -2.11 -8.55
N ILE A 61 -0.54 -2.66 -7.38
CA ILE A 61 0.53 -2.10 -6.52
C ILE A 61 1.86 -2.09 -7.28
N HIS A 62 2.21 -3.20 -7.94
CA HIS A 62 3.47 -3.34 -8.67
C HIS A 62 3.57 -2.42 -9.90
N GLU A 63 2.45 -2.11 -10.57
CA GLU A 63 2.41 -1.14 -11.67
C GLU A 63 2.99 0.22 -11.25
N LEU A 64 2.65 0.69 -10.05
CA LEU A 64 3.17 1.93 -9.51
C LEU A 64 4.60 1.76 -8.98
N THR A 65 4.86 0.74 -8.14
CA THR A 65 6.12 0.65 -7.39
C THR A 65 7.34 0.28 -8.25
N ARG A 66 7.12 -0.17 -9.49
CA ARG A 66 8.19 -0.34 -10.50
C ARG A 66 8.77 0.98 -10.99
N GLN A 67 8.06 2.09 -10.79
CA GLN A 67 8.51 3.41 -11.19
C GLN A 67 9.34 4.04 -10.07
N VAL A 68 10.23 4.97 -10.42
CA VAL A 68 10.95 5.77 -9.42
C VAL A 68 10.04 6.87 -8.89
N PHE A 69 9.81 6.88 -7.59
CA PHE A 69 9.15 7.98 -6.91
C PHE A 69 10.09 9.19 -6.84
N LYS A 70 10.02 10.04 -7.85
CA LYS A 70 10.80 11.29 -7.91
C LYS A 70 10.29 12.27 -6.87
N ASP A 71 11.23 12.93 -6.20
CA ASP A 71 10.97 13.97 -5.21
C ASP A 71 9.93 13.51 -4.19
N ALA A 72 10.28 12.45 -3.47
CA ALA A 72 9.37 11.72 -2.60
C ALA A 72 10.12 11.14 -1.39
N THR A 73 9.56 11.34 -0.21
CA THR A 73 9.87 10.57 1.00
C THR A 73 9.16 9.20 0.98
N ASN A 74 9.30 8.42 2.05
CA ASN A 74 8.53 7.17 2.18
C ASN A 74 7.06 7.45 2.53
N GLU A 75 6.78 8.52 3.26
CA GLU A 75 5.43 9.05 3.49
C GLU A 75 4.77 9.41 2.15
N ASP A 76 5.47 10.13 1.28
CA ASP A 76 4.97 10.47 -0.07
C ASP A 76 4.74 9.20 -0.92
N ALA A 77 5.62 8.19 -0.80
CA ALA A 77 5.43 6.92 -1.49
C ALA A 77 4.17 6.20 -0.99
N ALA A 78 3.95 6.16 0.33
CA ALA A 78 2.74 5.60 0.94
C ALA A 78 1.48 6.36 0.48
N GLU A 79 1.51 7.69 0.44
CA GLU A 79 0.40 8.51 -0.06
C GLU A 79 0.11 8.25 -1.54
N ARG A 80 1.15 8.18 -2.38
CA ARG A 80 0.99 7.87 -3.82
C ARG A 80 0.41 6.48 -4.04
N ILE A 81 0.81 5.48 -3.25
CA ILE A 81 0.19 4.14 -3.27
C ILE A 81 -1.28 4.24 -2.89
N PHE A 82 -1.62 4.96 -1.81
CA PHE A 82 -3.00 5.16 -1.39
C PHE A 82 -3.84 5.77 -2.52
N VAL A 83 -3.39 6.90 -3.10
CA VAL A 83 -4.09 7.60 -4.19
C VAL A 83 -4.23 6.71 -5.44
N HIS A 84 -3.23 5.92 -5.76
CA HIS A 84 -3.25 5.02 -6.92
C HIS A 84 -4.28 3.88 -6.79
N LEU A 85 -4.58 3.48 -5.56
CA LEU A 85 -5.58 2.45 -5.23
C LEU A 85 -6.96 3.04 -4.90
N ASP A 86 -7.05 4.32 -4.53
CA ASP A 86 -8.31 4.94 -4.13
C ASP A 86 -9.27 5.03 -5.33
N GLY A 87 -10.47 4.48 -5.17
CA GLY A 87 -11.48 4.40 -6.23
C GLY A 87 -11.18 3.39 -7.34
N TRP A 88 -10.04 2.69 -7.30
CA TRP A 88 -9.74 1.63 -8.25
C TRP A 88 -10.54 0.35 -7.96
N VAL A 89 -11.00 -0.31 -9.01
CA VAL A 89 -11.75 -1.58 -8.96
C VAL A 89 -11.20 -2.52 -10.02
N ALA A 90 -11.08 -3.80 -9.68
CA ALA A 90 -10.67 -4.85 -10.59
C ALA A 90 -11.89 -5.63 -11.15
N PRO A 91 -11.91 -6.03 -12.43
CA PRO A 91 -12.98 -6.88 -12.98
C PRO A 91 -13.20 -8.18 -12.19
N GLN A 92 -12.14 -8.75 -11.62
CA GLN A 92 -12.17 -9.95 -10.77
C GLN A 92 -13.04 -9.77 -9.51
N TRP A 93 -13.28 -8.53 -9.09
CA TRP A 93 -14.06 -8.21 -7.91
C TRP A 93 -15.56 -8.04 -8.21
N GLU A 94 -15.93 -7.82 -9.47
CA GLU A 94 -17.32 -7.55 -9.89
C GLU A 94 -18.30 -8.65 -9.45
N PRO A 95 -18.00 -9.97 -9.59
CA PRO A 95 -18.91 -11.02 -9.15
C PRO A 95 -19.22 -11.00 -7.64
N TRP A 96 -18.41 -10.30 -6.86
CA TRP A 96 -18.46 -10.25 -5.40
C TRP A 96 -18.96 -8.90 -4.86
N GLY A 97 -19.41 -8.02 -5.74
CA GLY A 97 -19.94 -6.70 -5.39
C GLY A 97 -18.97 -5.54 -5.63
N GLY A 98 -17.74 -5.79 -6.12
CA GLY A 98 -16.83 -4.87 -6.82
C GLY A 98 -16.33 -3.60 -6.11
N GLY A 99 -17.20 -2.88 -5.40
CA GLY A 99 -16.91 -1.61 -4.74
C GLY A 99 -16.46 -1.80 -3.31
N TYR A 100 -15.15 -1.93 -3.10
CA TYR A 100 -14.54 -1.84 -1.77
C TYR A 100 -13.97 -0.45 -1.56
N ARG A 101 -14.36 0.21 -0.45
CA ARG A 101 -13.88 1.56 -0.16
C ARG A 101 -12.55 1.48 0.57
N LEU A 102 -11.50 2.05 -0.03
CA LEU A 102 -10.18 2.12 0.58
C LEU A 102 -10.24 2.96 1.87
N ARG A 103 -9.82 2.33 2.98
CA ARG A 103 -9.74 2.94 4.30
C ARG A 103 -8.31 3.34 4.64
N ALA A 104 -7.35 2.46 4.44
CA ALA A 104 -5.95 2.73 4.73
C ALA A 104 -5.00 1.90 3.86
N ILE A 105 -3.75 2.32 3.79
CA ILE A 105 -2.62 1.47 3.41
C ILE A 105 -1.55 1.58 4.49
N HIS A 106 -0.87 0.46 4.76
CA HIS A 106 0.31 0.43 5.60
C HIS A 106 1.48 0.02 4.70
N LEU A 107 2.48 0.89 4.61
CA LEU A 107 3.74 0.62 3.93
C LEU A 107 4.81 0.35 4.99
N ASP A 108 5.22 -0.91 5.11
CA ASP A 108 6.39 -1.27 5.88
C ASP A 108 7.64 -1.10 5.01
N VAL A 109 8.65 -0.42 5.52
CA VAL A 109 9.97 -0.29 4.89
C VAL A 109 11.00 -0.95 5.77
N VAL A 110 11.69 -1.96 5.23
CA VAL A 110 12.70 -2.72 5.96
C VAL A 110 14.03 -1.99 5.89
N GLY A 111 14.53 -1.54 7.04
CA GLY A 111 15.87 -0.97 7.15
C GLY A 111 16.95 -2.05 7.00
N VAL A 112 18.04 -1.69 6.32
CA VAL A 112 19.23 -2.51 6.21
C VAL A 112 20.37 -1.75 6.84
N ARG A 113 21.06 -2.36 7.80
CA ARG A 113 22.19 -1.74 8.47
C ARG A 113 23.29 -1.45 7.46
N ASP A 114 23.63 -0.18 7.28
CA ASP A 114 24.63 0.27 6.31
C ASP A 114 25.54 1.38 6.89
N ASP A 115 26.51 1.79 6.07
CA ASP A 115 27.57 2.72 6.47
C ASP A 115 27.08 4.15 6.70
N ILE A 116 25.82 4.46 6.35
CA ILE A 116 25.18 5.76 6.61
C ILE A 116 24.29 5.73 7.87
N GLY A 117 24.25 4.60 8.58
CA GLY A 117 23.66 4.49 9.91
C GLY A 117 22.20 4.06 9.93
N HIS A 118 21.70 3.41 8.88
CA HIS A 118 20.35 2.83 8.93
C HIS A 118 20.23 1.76 10.03
N ASP A 119 19.08 1.73 10.70
CA ASP A 119 18.74 0.67 11.65
C ASP A 119 18.25 -0.59 10.90
N SER A 120 18.33 -1.74 11.57
CA SER A 120 17.79 -3.02 11.11
C SER A 120 16.29 -3.20 11.44
N SER A 121 15.63 -2.14 11.88
CA SER A 121 14.20 -2.11 12.20
C SER A 121 13.33 -1.96 10.95
N THR A 122 12.04 -2.24 11.09
CA THR A 122 11.03 -1.90 10.07
C THR A 122 10.27 -0.65 10.49
N THR A 123 10.16 0.31 9.58
CA THR A 123 9.34 1.52 9.77
C THR A 123 8.03 1.36 9.02
N THR A 124 6.91 1.54 9.70
CA THR A 124 5.56 1.47 9.11
C THR A 124 5.00 2.87 8.88
N TYR A 125 4.68 3.17 7.62
CA TYR A 125 4.01 4.41 7.20
C TYR A 125 2.54 4.11 6.95
N VAL A 126 1.64 4.81 7.63
CA VAL A 126 0.19 4.59 7.52
C VAL A 126 -0.47 5.81 6.88
N VAL A 127 -1.19 5.59 5.79
CA VAL A 127 -2.08 6.59 5.18
C VAL A 127 -3.50 6.08 5.32
N SER A 128 -4.34 6.85 6.00
CA SER A 128 -5.73 6.47 6.27
C SER A 128 -6.69 7.61 6.03
N ARG A 129 -7.88 7.28 5.50
CA ARG A 129 -9.00 8.21 5.42
C ARG A 129 -9.48 8.56 6.83
N GLY A 130 -9.86 9.82 7.10
CA GLY A 130 -10.58 10.24 8.31
C GLY A 130 -11.89 9.49 8.47
#